data_AF-A0A8S3U2K7-F1
#
_entry.id   AF-A0A8S3U2K7-F1
#
_cell.length_a   1.000
_cell.length_b   1.000
_cell.length_c   1.000
_cell.angle_alpha   90.00
_cell.angle_beta   90.00
_cell.angle_gamma   90.00
#
_symmetry.space_group_name_H-M   'P 1'
#
loop_
_entity.id
_entity.type
_entity.pdbx_description
1 polymer ?
#
loop_
_entity_poly.entity_id
_entity_poly.type
_entity_poly.pdbx_seq_one_letter_code
_entity_poly.pdbx_strand_id
1 'polypeptide(L)'
;MSRCPYWSVSFSRKDNMQRHINNNHGKNQPYLEQKEHSNTEMLSPSTLTLEDNVILCHPFTMMLAGPTGSGKTFWMKTLLERARRMIKPTPERIIWCYKRWQPLFTEMQQTVKNIIFVQGIPDDLNNDSFIDPKYPSLVVIDDLMKDATNSKDVCELFVEGSHHRNLSVACIVQNAFSKGKENRTMSINSQYIVLFKNPRDQVTPAVFARQMYPNNSKRFMNKYIEGVKRPYGYLFVDLKQNTLEEERLKIDIFNEQNQKVESSDVMIGGSMTQYKDDEINNFDHFEGRHTIEHLLSGDVSEFVETKEKMPSCDECGLMFENLSDLMRHVKRWCPENNDMKRKFNAEHDDIPSKK
;
A
#
# COMPACT_ATOMS: atom_id res chain seq x y z
N MET A 1 14.69 -23.45 -19.71
CA MET A 1 14.12 -23.63 -18.35
C MET A 1 12.83 -24.42 -18.47
N SER A 2 12.56 -25.32 -17.52
CA SER A 2 11.35 -26.15 -17.54
C SER A 2 10.26 -25.47 -16.71
N ARG A 3 9.07 -25.28 -17.27
CA ARG A 3 7.96 -24.58 -16.60
C ARG A 3 6.92 -25.58 -16.14
N CYS A 4 6.41 -25.39 -14.94
CA CYS A 4 5.27 -26.16 -14.47
C CYS A 4 4.06 -25.89 -15.36
N PRO A 5 3.31 -26.91 -15.82
CA PRO A 5 2.18 -26.71 -16.73
C PRO A 5 0.95 -26.11 -16.03
N TYR A 6 0.92 -26.15 -14.69
CA TYR A 6 -0.18 -25.64 -13.87
C TYR A 6 0.11 -24.23 -13.31
N TRP A 7 1.38 -23.91 -13.03
CA TRP A 7 1.83 -22.61 -12.48
C TRP A 7 2.99 -22.03 -13.30
N SER A 8 3.05 -20.71 -13.48
CA SER A 8 4.11 -20.01 -14.25
C SER A 8 5.47 -19.93 -13.54
N VAL A 9 5.84 -20.95 -12.75
CA VAL A 9 7.12 -21.08 -12.06
C VAL A 9 8.13 -21.77 -12.97
N SER A 10 9.33 -21.18 -13.09
CA SER A 10 10.42 -21.68 -13.94
C SER A 10 11.47 -22.42 -13.11
N PHE A 11 11.83 -23.63 -13.53
CA PHE A 11 12.88 -24.42 -12.89
C PHE A 11 14.09 -24.55 -13.81
N SER A 12 15.27 -24.44 -13.21
CA SER A 12 16.55 -24.65 -13.90
C SER A 12 16.70 -26.10 -14.39
N ARG A 13 16.08 -27.07 -13.70
CA ARG A 13 16.14 -28.50 -14.05
C ARG A 13 14.76 -29.18 -14.04
N LYS A 14 14.59 -30.17 -14.93
CA LYS A 14 13.32 -30.92 -15.11
C LYS A 14 12.94 -31.78 -13.89
N ASP A 15 13.92 -32.32 -13.17
CA ASP A 15 13.71 -33.14 -11.96
C ASP A 15 13.09 -32.33 -10.81
N ASN A 16 13.55 -31.09 -10.61
CA ASN A 16 13.00 -30.16 -9.62
C ASN A 16 11.56 -29.76 -9.96
N MET A 17 11.28 -29.51 -11.24
CA MET A 17 9.93 -29.27 -11.73
C MET A 17 9.03 -30.49 -11.48
N GLN A 18 9.51 -31.71 -11.76
CA GLN A 18 8.73 -32.93 -11.55
C GLN A 18 8.46 -33.20 -10.06
N ARG A 19 9.42 -32.93 -9.18
CA ARG A 19 9.25 -33.00 -7.73
C ARG A 19 8.24 -31.95 -7.24
N HIS A 20 8.32 -30.72 -7.77
CA HIS A 20 7.31 -29.69 -7.55
C HIS A 20 5.91 -30.15 -8.00
N ILE A 21 5.79 -30.78 -9.17
CA ILE A 21 4.51 -31.28 -9.67
C ILE A 21 3.96 -32.39 -8.79
N ASN A 22 4.79 -33.37 -8.42
CA ASN A 22 4.34 -34.49 -7.59
C ASN A 22 3.95 -34.06 -6.18
N ASN A 23 4.60 -33.03 -5.62
CA ASN A 23 4.34 -32.55 -4.27
C ASN A 23 3.16 -31.57 -4.19
N ASN A 24 2.92 -30.79 -5.25
CA ASN A 24 1.94 -29.69 -5.21
C ASN A 24 0.70 -29.92 -6.08
N HIS A 25 0.76 -30.79 -7.10
CA HIS A 25 -0.35 -31.01 -8.05
C HIS A 25 -1.07 -32.35 -7.90
N GLY A 26 -0.63 -33.25 -7.01
CA GLY A 26 -1.32 -34.51 -6.68
C GLY A 26 -1.42 -35.50 -7.86
N LYS A 27 -1.41 -36.82 -7.59
CA LYS A 27 -1.36 -37.84 -8.64
C LYS A 27 -2.66 -38.08 -9.44
N ASN A 28 -3.72 -37.31 -9.25
CA ASN A 28 -5.01 -37.58 -9.89
C ASN A 28 -5.74 -36.31 -10.36
N GLN A 29 -5.51 -35.92 -11.61
CA GLN A 29 -6.53 -35.30 -12.47
C GLN A 29 -6.41 -35.95 -13.87
N PRO A 30 -7.53 -36.35 -14.50
CA PRO A 30 -7.49 -37.15 -15.71
C PRO A 30 -6.99 -36.35 -16.91
N TYR A 31 -6.07 -36.98 -17.64
CA TYR A 31 -5.55 -36.62 -18.95
C TYR A 31 -6.71 -36.50 -19.95
N LEU A 32 -6.93 -35.29 -20.48
CA LEU A 32 -7.81 -35.10 -21.64
C LEU A 32 -6.96 -35.31 -22.91
N GLU A 33 -7.16 -36.48 -23.52
CA GLU A 33 -6.65 -36.82 -24.85
C GLU A 33 -7.17 -35.85 -25.91
N GLN A 34 -6.26 -35.38 -26.75
CA GLN A 34 -6.57 -34.69 -28.00
C GLN A 34 -7.28 -35.67 -28.93
N LYS A 35 -8.55 -35.40 -29.25
CA LYS A 35 -9.20 -35.95 -30.44
C LYS A 35 -9.17 -34.89 -31.54
N GLU A 36 -8.32 -35.13 -32.52
CA GLU A 36 -8.37 -34.50 -33.84
C GLU A 36 -9.71 -34.83 -34.49
N HIS A 37 -10.59 -33.85 -34.61
CA HIS A 37 -11.60 -33.83 -35.68
C HIS A 37 -11.46 -32.52 -36.44
N SER A 38 -10.87 -32.67 -37.63
CA SER A 38 -10.93 -31.74 -38.74
C SER A 38 -12.37 -31.31 -38.99
N ASN A 39 -12.64 -30.01 -38.90
CA ASN A 39 -13.47 -29.31 -39.87
C ASN A 39 -13.19 -27.80 -39.77
N THR A 40 -12.73 -27.28 -40.88
CA THR A 40 -12.40 -25.89 -41.14
C THR A 40 -13.65 -25.03 -41.11
N GLU A 41 -13.74 -24.10 -40.15
CA GLU A 41 -14.40 -22.81 -40.39
C GLU A 41 -13.49 -21.69 -39.90
N MET A 42 -13.03 -20.91 -40.88
CA MET A 42 -12.22 -19.71 -40.69
C MET A 42 -13.07 -18.62 -40.04
N LEU A 43 -12.80 -18.33 -38.76
CA LEU A 43 -13.18 -17.08 -38.12
C LEU A 43 -11.91 -16.40 -37.62
N SER A 44 -11.54 -15.31 -38.28
CA SER A 44 -10.71 -14.23 -37.72
C SER A 44 -11.60 -13.00 -37.56
N PRO A 45 -11.22 -11.93 -36.82
CA PRO A 45 -10.01 -11.72 -36.04
C PRO A 45 -10.30 -11.19 -34.61
N SER A 46 -9.24 -11.02 -33.80
CA SER A 46 -9.19 -10.11 -32.64
C SER A 46 -10.16 -10.39 -31.47
N THR A 47 -9.79 -11.30 -30.58
CA THR A 47 -10.02 -11.03 -29.15
C THR A 47 -8.67 -10.62 -28.58
N LEU A 48 -8.36 -9.33 -28.66
CA LEU A 48 -7.36 -8.74 -27.78
C LEU A 48 -7.87 -9.02 -26.36
N THR A 49 -7.30 -10.02 -25.70
CA THR A 49 -7.51 -10.19 -24.27
C THR A 49 -6.98 -8.93 -23.61
N LEU A 50 -7.88 -8.08 -23.13
CA LEU A 50 -7.55 -6.90 -22.34
C LEU A 50 -6.88 -7.42 -21.05
N GLU A 51 -5.56 -7.41 -21.02
CA GLU A 51 -4.78 -7.77 -19.85
C GLU A 51 -4.72 -6.55 -18.92
N ASP A 52 -5.28 -6.69 -17.71
CA ASP A 52 -5.02 -5.74 -16.63
C ASP A 52 -3.51 -5.83 -16.32
N ASN A 53 -2.76 -4.76 -16.58
CA ASN A 53 -1.30 -4.71 -16.46
C ASN A 53 -0.77 -4.71 -15.01
N VAL A 54 -1.67 -4.64 -14.01
CA VAL A 54 -1.31 -4.70 -12.59
C VAL A 54 -1.91 -5.94 -11.94
N ILE A 55 -1.04 -6.85 -11.52
CA ILE A 55 -1.41 -8.08 -10.82
C ILE A 55 -0.91 -8.00 -9.37
N LEU A 56 -1.86 -8.00 -8.43
CA LEU A 56 -1.58 -8.09 -7.01
C LEU A 56 -1.31 -9.55 -6.66
N CYS A 57 -0.11 -9.81 -6.13
CA CYS A 57 0.31 -11.14 -5.75
C CYS A 57 -0.22 -11.48 -4.36
N HIS A 58 -1.19 -12.39 -4.29
CA HIS A 58 -1.66 -12.98 -3.04
C HIS A 58 -0.64 -13.99 -2.49
N PRO A 59 -0.49 -14.12 -1.15
CA PRO A 59 -1.07 -13.24 -0.14
C PRO A 59 -0.40 -11.86 -0.11
N PHE A 60 -1.15 -10.85 0.33
CA PHE A 60 -0.65 -9.49 0.51
C PHE A 60 -1.34 -8.74 1.64
N THR A 61 -0.65 -7.74 2.16
CA THR A 61 -1.21 -6.75 3.10
C THR A 61 -1.40 -5.41 2.36
N MET A 62 -2.51 -4.73 2.61
CA MET A 62 -2.86 -3.51 1.91
C MET A 62 -3.45 -2.45 2.86
N MET A 63 -3.09 -1.20 2.64
CA MET A 63 -3.71 -0.05 3.29
C MET A 63 -4.29 0.91 2.26
N LEU A 64 -5.57 1.29 2.41
CA LEU A 64 -6.21 2.33 1.62
C LEU A 64 -6.44 3.54 2.52
N ALA A 65 -5.77 4.65 2.24
CA ALA A 65 -5.80 5.84 3.10
C ALA A 65 -6.36 7.07 2.39
N GLY A 66 -7.29 7.77 3.03
CA GLY A 66 -7.86 9.02 2.53
C GLY A 66 -9.12 9.44 3.28
N PRO A 67 -9.53 10.72 3.19
CA PRO A 67 -10.64 11.26 3.98
C PRO A 67 -11.99 10.62 3.63
N THR A 68 -13.02 10.86 4.45
CA THR A 68 -14.40 10.45 4.13
C THR A 68 -14.81 10.96 2.75
N GLY A 69 -15.46 10.11 1.96
CA GLY A 69 -15.87 10.45 0.59
C GLY A 69 -14.77 10.39 -0.47
N SER A 70 -13.54 9.98 -0.13
CA SER A 70 -12.43 9.93 -1.10
C SER A 70 -12.49 8.79 -2.12
N GLY A 71 -13.45 7.86 -2.01
CA GLY A 71 -13.64 6.76 -2.97
C GLY A 71 -13.00 5.41 -2.57
N LYS A 72 -12.47 5.27 -1.35
CA LYS A 72 -11.78 4.05 -0.88
C LYS A 72 -12.62 2.76 -1.01
N THR A 73 -13.84 2.76 -0.47
CA THR A 73 -14.75 1.60 -0.51
C THR A 73 -15.07 1.22 -1.95
N PHE A 74 -15.31 2.21 -2.82
CA PHE A 74 -15.58 1.99 -4.24
C PHE A 74 -14.36 1.45 -5.00
N TRP A 75 -13.16 1.94 -4.68
CA TRP A 75 -11.91 1.42 -5.22
C TRP A 75 -11.73 -0.06 -4.87
N MET A 76 -11.97 -0.42 -3.61
CA MET A 76 -11.88 -1.82 -3.16
C MET A 76 -12.94 -2.68 -3.85
N LYS A 77 -14.19 -2.21 -3.94
CA LYS A 77 -15.24 -2.87 -4.74
C LYS A 77 -14.75 -3.14 -6.17
N THR A 78 -14.20 -2.14 -6.84
CA THR A 78 -13.71 -2.26 -8.23
C THR A 78 -12.61 -3.31 -8.34
N LEU A 79 -11.67 -3.34 -7.38
CA LEU A 79 -10.65 -4.39 -7.31
C LEU A 79 -11.27 -5.78 -7.13
N LEU A 80 -12.25 -5.93 -6.25
CA LEU A 80 -12.91 -7.22 -5.98
C LEU A 80 -13.73 -7.71 -7.18
N GLU A 81 -14.44 -6.83 -7.87
CA GLU A 81 -15.15 -7.15 -9.12
C GLU A 81 -14.19 -7.64 -10.21
N ARG A 82 -12.95 -7.16 -10.19
CA ARG A 82 -11.87 -7.57 -11.10
C ARG A 82 -10.88 -8.57 -10.49
N ALA A 83 -11.18 -9.15 -9.31
CA ALA A 83 -10.22 -9.97 -8.56
C ALA A 83 -9.65 -11.14 -9.37
N ARG A 84 -10.46 -11.75 -10.25
CA ARG A 84 -10.02 -12.85 -11.13
C ARG A 84 -8.89 -12.46 -12.08
N ARG A 85 -8.80 -11.18 -12.46
CA ARG A 85 -7.76 -10.65 -13.35
C ARG A 85 -6.63 -10.00 -12.56
N MET A 86 -6.98 -9.24 -11.53
CA MET A 86 -6.05 -8.38 -10.79
C MET A 86 -5.44 -9.00 -9.54
N ILE A 87 -5.93 -10.14 -9.03
CA ILE A 87 -5.38 -10.80 -7.84
C ILE A 87 -5.01 -12.26 -8.16
N LYS A 88 -3.75 -12.63 -7.91
CA LYS A 88 -3.20 -13.96 -8.22
C LYS A 88 -2.43 -14.57 -7.03
N PRO A 89 -2.78 -15.79 -6.58
CA PRO A 89 -4.02 -16.51 -6.90
C PRO A 89 -5.26 -15.71 -6.49
N THR A 90 -6.38 -15.93 -7.17
CA THR A 90 -7.63 -15.22 -6.87
C THR A 90 -8.22 -15.75 -5.56
N PRO A 91 -8.63 -14.88 -4.61
CA PRO A 91 -9.27 -15.32 -3.38
C PRO A 91 -10.53 -16.15 -3.66
N GLU A 92 -10.63 -17.30 -2.99
CA GLU A 92 -11.80 -18.17 -3.03
C GLU A 92 -12.86 -17.73 -2.02
N ARG A 93 -12.45 -17.01 -0.96
CA ARG A 93 -13.33 -16.43 0.06
C ARG A 93 -12.95 -14.99 0.34
N ILE A 94 -13.95 -14.10 0.38
CA ILE A 94 -13.77 -12.69 0.72
C ILE A 94 -14.62 -12.37 1.94
N ILE A 95 -13.99 -11.86 3.01
CA ILE A 95 -14.65 -11.46 4.25
C ILE A 95 -14.58 -9.94 4.34
N TRP A 96 -15.74 -9.29 4.31
CA TRP A 96 -15.85 -7.84 4.42
C TRP A 96 -16.36 -7.47 5.81
N CYS A 97 -15.45 -7.01 6.66
CA CYS A 97 -15.73 -6.49 8.00
C CYS A 97 -16.18 -5.02 7.91
N TYR A 98 -17.35 -4.69 8.44
CA TYR A 98 -17.93 -3.35 8.36
C TYR A 98 -18.52 -2.86 9.69
N LYS A 99 -18.61 -1.54 9.88
CA LYS A 99 -19.27 -0.96 11.07
C LYS A 99 -20.76 -0.71 10.88
N ARG A 100 -21.14 -0.10 9.76
CA ARG A 100 -22.53 0.20 9.37
C ARG A 100 -22.82 -0.28 7.96
N TRP A 101 -23.99 -0.87 7.74
CA TRP A 101 -24.40 -1.34 6.42
C TRP A 101 -24.51 -0.17 5.44
N GLN A 102 -24.04 -0.36 4.21
CA GLN A 102 -24.09 0.63 3.13
C GLN A 102 -24.80 0.02 1.92
N PRO A 103 -25.60 0.79 1.15
CA PRO A 103 -26.26 0.27 -0.07
C PRO A 103 -25.29 -0.39 -1.07
N LEU A 104 -24.05 0.09 -1.13
CA LEU A 104 -22.98 -0.47 -1.96
C LEU A 104 -22.68 -1.95 -1.64
N PHE A 105 -22.95 -2.40 -0.41
CA PHE A 105 -22.71 -3.79 0.00
C PHE A 105 -23.71 -4.73 -0.68
N THR A 106 -24.96 -4.30 -0.84
CA THR A 106 -25.98 -5.05 -1.58
C THR A 106 -25.57 -5.25 -3.04
N GLU A 107 -24.99 -4.22 -3.68
CA GLU A 107 -24.45 -4.33 -5.03
C GLU A 107 -23.27 -5.31 -5.08
N MET A 108 -22.33 -5.20 -4.14
CA MET A 108 -21.19 -6.12 -4.06
C MET A 108 -21.60 -7.58 -3.86
N GLN A 109 -22.67 -7.86 -3.10
CA GLN A 109 -23.18 -9.24 -2.97
C GLN A 109 -23.63 -9.83 -4.31
N GLN A 110 -24.03 -8.99 -5.27
CA GLN A 110 -24.48 -9.42 -6.59
C GLN A 110 -23.31 -9.53 -7.58
N THR A 111 -22.31 -8.66 -7.47
CA THR A 111 -21.21 -8.56 -8.45
C THR A 111 -19.94 -9.31 -8.03
N VAL A 112 -19.66 -9.44 -6.73
CA VAL A 112 -18.46 -10.10 -6.19
C VAL A 112 -18.81 -11.50 -5.72
N LYS A 113 -18.15 -12.51 -6.30
CA LYS A 113 -18.36 -13.91 -5.92
C LYS A 113 -17.74 -14.21 -4.56
N ASN A 114 -18.41 -15.05 -3.78
CA ASN A 114 -17.94 -15.58 -2.49
C ASN A 114 -17.59 -14.51 -1.45
N ILE A 115 -18.25 -13.34 -1.51
CA ILE A 115 -18.14 -12.29 -0.51
C ILE A 115 -19.14 -12.54 0.63
N ILE A 116 -18.66 -12.43 1.87
CA ILE A 116 -19.47 -12.43 3.08
C ILE A 116 -19.26 -11.13 3.83
N PHE A 117 -20.33 -10.58 4.40
CA PHE A 117 -20.29 -9.35 5.18
C PHE A 117 -20.42 -9.69 6.67
N VAL A 118 -19.50 -9.17 7.47
CA VAL A 118 -19.47 -9.38 8.93
C VAL A 118 -19.44 -8.02 9.61
N GLN A 119 -20.33 -7.81 10.57
CA GLN A 119 -20.35 -6.57 11.33
C GLN A 119 -19.27 -6.61 12.42
N GLY A 120 -18.39 -5.61 12.45
CA GLY A 120 -17.24 -5.56 13.35
C GLY A 120 -16.06 -6.40 12.89
N ILE A 121 -15.07 -6.56 13.77
CA ILE A 121 -13.91 -7.43 13.59
C ILE A 121 -14.22 -8.74 14.32
N PRO A 122 -14.19 -9.91 13.65
CA PRO A 122 -14.41 -11.20 14.31
C PRO A 122 -13.36 -11.47 15.39
N ASP A 123 -13.77 -11.97 16.56
CA ASP A 123 -12.84 -12.33 17.65
C ASP A 123 -11.93 -13.51 17.26
N ASP A 124 -12.42 -14.39 16.38
CA ASP A 124 -11.73 -15.57 15.87
C ASP A 124 -11.02 -15.30 14.52
N LEU A 125 -10.80 -14.05 14.14
CA LEU A 125 -10.18 -13.67 12.87
C LEU A 125 -8.81 -14.33 12.64
N ASN A 126 -8.08 -14.58 13.73
CA ASN A 126 -6.77 -15.23 13.71
C ASN A 126 -6.80 -16.76 13.80
N ASN A 127 -7.99 -17.37 13.86
CA ASN A 127 -8.13 -18.81 13.99
C ASN A 127 -8.28 -19.48 12.61
N ASP A 128 -7.49 -20.54 12.38
CA ASP A 128 -7.55 -21.35 11.16
C ASP A 128 -8.92 -22.03 10.96
N SER A 129 -9.71 -22.21 12.03
CA SER A 129 -11.10 -22.68 11.91
C SER A 129 -12.02 -21.64 11.28
N PHE A 130 -11.71 -20.35 11.47
CA PHE A 130 -12.47 -19.25 10.87
C PHE A 130 -11.99 -18.95 9.45
N ILE A 131 -10.67 -18.92 9.24
CA ILE A 131 -10.01 -18.74 7.94
C ILE A 131 -9.11 -19.94 7.67
N ASP A 132 -9.60 -20.92 6.92
CA ASP A 132 -8.84 -22.10 6.54
C ASP A 132 -7.66 -21.72 5.60
N PRO A 133 -6.39 -21.88 6.05
CA PRO A 133 -5.21 -21.54 5.24
C PRO A 133 -5.09 -22.32 3.93
N LYS A 134 -5.84 -23.42 3.77
CA LYS A 134 -5.87 -24.20 2.54
C LYS A 134 -6.42 -23.42 1.36
N TYR A 135 -7.30 -22.44 1.60
CA TYR A 135 -7.97 -21.67 0.55
C TYR A 135 -7.52 -20.20 0.55
N PRO A 136 -7.13 -19.64 -0.61
CA PRO A 136 -6.78 -18.22 -0.73
C PRO A 136 -7.92 -17.35 -0.22
N SER A 137 -7.68 -16.57 0.83
CA SER A 137 -8.71 -15.74 1.46
C SER A 137 -8.34 -14.27 1.43
N LEU A 138 -9.34 -13.38 1.41
CA LEU A 138 -9.12 -11.93 1.53
C LEU A 138 -10.04 -11.35 2.59
N VAL A 139 -9.46 -10.70 3.59
CA VAL A 139 -10.18 -9.92 4.61
C VAL A 139 -10.08 -8.45 4.28
N VAL A 140 -11.22 -7.76 4.20
CA VAL A 140 -11.33 -6.31 4.05
C VAL A 140 -11.90 -5.73 5.34
N ILE A 141 -11.21 -4.77 5.94
CA ILE A 141 -11.63 -4.08 7.16
C ILE A 141 -12.01 -2.63 6.78
N ASP A 142 -13.31 -2.35 6.72
CA ASP A 142 -13.88 -1.07 6.29
C ASP A 142 -14.64 -0.34 7.41
N ASP A 143 -14.46 0.97 7.49
CA ASP A 143 -15.05 1.87 8.51
C ASP A 143 -14.78 1.44 9.98
N LEU A 144 -13.73 0.65 10.18
CA LEU A 144 -13.32 0.11 11.48
C LEU A 144 -11.93 0.61 11.90
N MET A 145 -11.45 1.73 11.34
CA MET A 145 -10.08 2.25 11.55
C MET A 145 -9.66 2.28 13.04
N LYS A 146 -10.49 2.82 13.94
CA LYS A 146 -10.14 2.88 15.38
C LYS A 146 -10.01 1.49 16.00
N ASP A 147 -10.91 0.58 15.65
CA ASP A 147 -10.96 -0.76 16.20
C ASP A 147 -9.77 -1.58 15.66
N ALA A 148 -9.50 -1.48 14.35
CA ALA A 148 -8.39 -2.14 13.67
C ALA A 148 -7.02 -1.67 14.16
N THR A 149 -6.81 -0.36 14.27
CA THR A 149 -5.50 0.23 14.64
C THR A 149 -5.12 0.05 16.12
N ASN A 150 -6.04 -0.45 16.94
CA ASN A 150 -5.79 -0.83 18.33
C ASN A 150 -5.88 -2.35 18.55
N SER A 151 -6.19 -3.13 17.51
CA SER A 151 -6.29 -4.58 17.58
C SER A 151 -4.93 -5.21 17.29
N LYS A 152 -4.40 -5.93 18.28
CA LYS A 152 -3.20 -6.77 18.10
C LYS A 152 -3.45 -7.88 17.09
N ASP A 153 -4.66 -8.42 17.06
CA ASP A 153 -5.02 -9.49 16.15
C ASP A 153 -4.95 -9.05 14.69
N VAL A 154 -5.50 -7.87 14.38
CA VAL A 154 -5.36 -7.27 13.04
C VAL A 154 -3.90 -6.95 12.74
N CYS A 155 -3.14 -6.44 13.69
CA CYS A 155 -1.72 -6.17 13.51
C CYS A 155 -0.93 -7.43 13.13
N GLU A 156 -1.18 -8.55 13.82
CA GLU A 156 -0.52 -9.84 13.56
C GLU A 156 -0.72 -10.32 12.12
N LEU A 157 -1.91 -10.07 11.54
CA LEU A 157 -2.16 -10.35 10.13
C LEU A 157 -1.25 -9.57 9.18
N PHE A 158 -0.86 -8.34 9.54
CA PHE A 158 0.03 -7.51 8.74
C PHE A 158 1.50 -7.90 8.86
N VAL A 159 1.93 -8.45 10.01
CA VAL A 159 3.35 -8.77 10.26
C VAL A 159 3.69 -10.19 9.81
N GLU A 160 2.89 -11.18 10.20
CA GLU A 160 3.21 -12.60 9.99
C GLU A 160 2.04 -13.37 9.38
N GLY A 161 0.81 -13.09 9.83
CA GLY A 161 -0.37 -13.90 9.52
C GLY A 161 -0.68 -14.00 8.03
N SER A 162 -0.54 -12.92 7.26
CA SER A 162 -0.85 -12.92 5.82
C SER A 162 -0.04 -13.96 5.04
N HIS A 163 1.27 -14.05 5.30
CA HIS A 163 2.17 -14.94 4.57
C HIS A 163 2.03 -16.40 4.98
N HIS A 164 1.73 -16.66 6.24
CA HIS A 164 1.62 -18.03 6.76
C HIS A 164 0.21 -18.63 6.57
N ARG A 165 -0.83 -17.81 6.40
CA ARG A 165 -2.23 -18.27 6.35
C ARG A 165 -2.88 -18.16 4.97
N ASN A 166 -2.12 -17.97 3.89
CA ASN A 166 -2.68 -17.83 2.53
C ASN A 166 -3.81 -16.78 2.49
N LEU A 167 -3.53 -15.64 3.14
CA LEU A 167 -4.53 -14.65 3.49
C LEU A 167 -4.06 -13.27 3.05
N SER A 168 -4.81 -12.61 2.18
CA SER A 168 -4.65 -11.18 1.96
C SER A 168 -5.47 -10.39 2.97
N VAL A 169 -4.96 -9.24 3.41
CA VAL A 169 -5.67 -8.34 4.32
C VAL A 169 -5.60 -6.92 3.79
N ALA A 170 -6.74 -6.23 3.76
CA ALA A 170 -6.84 -4.84 3.37
C ALA A 170 -7.54 -4.01 4.45
N CYS A 171 -6.86 -2.98 4.94
CA CYS A 171 -7.42 -2.02 5.89
C CYS A 171 -7.76 -0.70 5.19
N ILE A 172 -9.01 -0.28 5.29
CA ILE A 172 -9.49 1.02 4.80
C ILE A 172 -9.49 2.02 5.96
N VAL A 173 -8.65 3.05 5.85
CA VAL A 173 -8.41 4.02 6.92
C VAL A 173 -8.68 5.45 6.44
N GLN A 174 -9.21 6.30 7.32
CA GLN A 174 -9.40 7.71 7.02
C GLN A 174 -8.08 8.50 7.03
N ASN A 175 -7.10 8.03 7.79
CA ASN A 175 -5.77 8.63 7.93
C ASN A 175 -4.70 7.54 8.09
N ALA A 176 -3.70 7.54 7.20
CA ALA A 176 -2.56 6.60 7.25
C ALA A 176 -1.76 6.73 8.56
N PHE A 177 -1.76 7.90 9.19
CA PHE A 177 -1.08 8.18 10.46
C PHE A 177 -2.06 8.37 11.62
N SER A 178 -3.22 7.73 11.55
CA SER A 178 -4.18 7.72 12.65
C SER A 178 -3.54 7.22 13.96
N LYS A 179 -4.06 7.75 15.07
CA LYS A 179 -3.64 7.33 16.41
C LYS A 179 -4.19 5.94 16.70
N GLY A 180 -3.29 4.98 16.87
CA GLY A 180 -3.56 3.62 17.30
C GLY A 180 -2.23 2.92 17.54
N LYS A 181 -2.17 2.06 18.56
CA LYS A 181 -0.90 1.44 18.99
C LYS A 181 -0.24 0.63 17.87
N GLU A 182 -1.06 0.07 16.99
CA GLU A 182 -0.63 -0.86 15.95
C GLU A 182 -0.53 -0.21 14.56
N ASN A 183 -1.10 0.99 14.36
CA ASN A 183 -1.21 1.60 13.03
C ASN A 183 0.14 1.78 12.33
N ARG A 184 1.18 2.20 13.08
CA ARG A 184 2.53 2.36 12.53
C ARG A 184 3.08 1.04 12.01
N THR A 185 2.91 -0.03 12.78
CA THR A 185 3.36 -1.38 12.41
C THR A 185 2.61 -1.88 11.18
N MET A 186 1.28 -1.73 11.15
CA MET A 186 0.46 -2.10 10.00
C MET A 186 0.85 -1.32 8.73
N SER A 187 1.08 -0.01 8.85
CA SER A 187 1.47 0.84 7.72
C SER A 187 2.84 0.45 7.15
N ILE A 188 3.83 0.16 8.00
CA ILE A 188 5.18 -0.23 7.56
C ILE A 188 5.17 -1.62 6.91
N ASN A 189 4.34 -2.54 7.42
CA ASN A 189 4.24 -3.90 6.90
C ASN A 189 3.21 -4.04 5.76
N SER A 190 2.62 -2.95 5.29
CA SER A 190 1.73 -2.96 4.12
C SER A 190 2.53 -3.17 2.84
N GLN A 191 2.22 -4.21 2.07
CA GLN A 191 2.85 -4.48 0.77
C GLN A 191 2.28 -3.60 -0.35
N TYR A 192 1.03 -3.17 -0.20
CA TYR A 192 0.38 -2.24 -1.10
C TYR A 192 -0.22 -1.07 -0.32
N ILE A 193 -0.04 0.15 -0.80
CA ILE A 193 -0.67 1.33 -0.20
C ILE A 193 -1.39 2.12 -1.31
N VAL A 194 -2.62 2.51 -1.05
CA VAL A 194 -3.40 3.39 -1.92
C VAL A 194 -3.63 4.71 -1.21
N LEU A 195 -2.99 5.78 -1.69
CA LEU A 195 -3.12 7.11 -1.13
C LEU A 195 -4.09 7.93 -1.97
N PHE A 196 -5.27 8.20 -1.43
CA PHE A 196 -6.28 9.03 -2.08
C PHE A 196 -6.03 10.52 -1.82
N LYS A 197 -6.56 11.35 -2.71
CA LYS A 197 -6.56 12.81 -2.54
C LYS A 197 -7.11 13.21 -1.17
N ASN A 198 -6.29 13.92 -0.39
CA ASN A 198 -6.73 14.67 0.77
C ASN A 198 -6.34 16.14 0.58
N PRO A 199 -7.27 17.04 0.23
CA PRO A 199 -6.94 18.45 0.02
C PRO A 199 -6.33 19.12 1.26
N ARG A 200 -6.73 18.70 2.46
CA ARG A 200 -6.30 19.29 3.73
C ARG A 200 -4.96 18.76 4.23
N ASP A 201 -4.69 17.48 4.01
CA ASP A 201 -3.50 16.80 4.55
C ASP A 201 -2.53 16.41 3.43
N GLN A 202 -1.67 17.37 3.06
CA GLN A 202 -0.54 17.12 2.16
C GLN A 202 0.69 16.59 2.91
N VAL A 203 0.66 16.57 4.25
CA VAL A 203 1.77 16.05 5.06
C VAL A 203 1.86 14.54 4.89
N THR A 204 0.72 13.85 4.85
CA THR A 204 0.67 12.40 4.63
C THR A 204 1.52 11.93 3.43
N PRO A 205 1.22 12.35 2.19
CA PRO A 205 2.03 11.95 1.02
C PRO A 205 3.48 12.44 1.10
N ALA A 206 3.75 13.61 1.69
CA ALA A 206 5.12 14.12 1.84
C ALA A 206 5.98 13.24 2.77
N VAL A 207 5.39 12.69 3.85
CA VAL A 207 6.09 11.76 4.74
C VAL A 207 6.40 10.45 4.01
N PHE A 208 5.46 9.88 3.24
CA PHE A 208 5.73 8.71 2.40
C PHE A 208 6.86 9.00 1.40
N ALA A 209 6.82 10.16 0.74
CA ALA A 209 7.85 10.58 -0.20
C ALA A 209 9.25 10.60 0.42
N ARG A 210 9.38 11.16 1.63
CA ARG A 210 10.67 11.23 2.35
C ARG A 210 11.14 9.88 2.88
N GLN A 211 10.22 9.01 3.30
CA GLN A 211 10.57 7.68 3.81
C GLN A 211 11.01 6.75 2.67
N MET A 212 10.32 6.79 1.53
CA MET A 212 10.63 5.93 0.39
C MET A 212 11.78 6.47 -0.47
N TYR A 213 11.85 7.79 -0.64
CA TYR A 213 12.79 8.47 -1.52
C TYR A 213 13.48 9.62 -0.78
N PRO A 214 14.34 9.32 0.23
CA PRO A 214 14.97 10.34 1.09
C PRO A 214 15.77 11.38 0.31
N ASN A 215 16.39 10.97 -0.81
CA ASN A 215 17.19 11.84 -1.67
C ASN A 215 16.42 12.33 -2.92
N ASN A 216 15.15 11.92 -3.10
CA ASN A 216 14.36 12.27 -4.29
C ASN A 216 12.85 12.26 -4.01
N SER A 217 12.41 12.98 -2.97
CA SER A 217 10.98 13.02 -2.60
C SER A 217 10.10 13.64 -3.68
N LYS A 218 10.67 14.50 -4.55
CA LYS A 218 9.96 15.09 -5.71
C LYS A 218 9.40 14.03 -6.66
N ARG A 219 10.10 12.91 -6.87
CA ARG A 219 9.63 11.79 -7.70
C ARG A 219 8.26 11.28 -7.24
N PHE A 220 8.13 10.99 -5.95
CA PHE A 220 6.88 10.52 -5.37
C PHE A 220 5.79 11.59 -5.43
N MET A 221 6.11 12.81 -5.01
CA MET A 221 5.14 13.90 -4.96
C MET A 221 4.59 14.25 -6.35
N ASN A 222 5.43 14.22 -7.40
CA ASN A 222 4.99 14.47 -8.77
C ASN A 222 3.98 13.42 -9.23
N LYS A 223 4.28 12.11 -9.03
CA LYS A 223 3.35 11.02 -9.36
C LYS A 223 2.06 11.08 -8.51
N TYR A 224 2.15 11.46 -7.24
CA TYR A 224 0.97 11.66 -6.40
C TYR A 224 0.09 12.79 -6.92
N ILE A 225 0.67 13.98 -7.16
CA ILE A 225 -0.04 15.15 -7.68
C ILE A 225 -0.72 14.80 -9.00
N GLU A 226 -0.02 14.12 -9.90
CA GLU A 226 -0.56 13.61 -11.17
C GLU A 226 -1.77 12.68 -10.95
N GLY A 227 -1.62 11.66 -10.10
CA GLY A 227 -2.68 10.69 -9.82
C GLY A 227 -3.94 11.27 -9.16
N VAL A 228 -3.80 12.38 -8.42
CA VAL A 228 -4.92 13.05 -7.74
C VAL A 228 -5.49 14.27 -8.48
N LYS A 229 -5.08 14.52 -9.73
CA LYS A 229 -5.68 15.58 -10.58
C LYS A 229 -7.18 15.32 -10.81
N ARG A 230 -7.54 14.05 -11.06
CA ARG A 230 -8.93 13.63 -11.30
C ARG A 230 -9.75 13.48 -10.01
N PRO A 231 -11.09 13.61 -10.08
CA PRO A 231 -11.98 13.22 -8.97
C PRO A 231 -11.71 11.78 -8.52
N TYR A 232 -11.71 11.55 -7.20
CA TYR A 232 -11.40 10.26 -6.58
C TYR A 232 -10.01 9.70 -6.98
N GLY A 233 -9.12 10.56 -7.45
CA GLY A 233 -7.76 10.19 -7.82
C GLY A 233 -6.93 9.72 -6.63
N TYR A 234 -5.96 8.87 -6.93
CA TYR A 234 -5.10 8.19 -5.96
C TYR A 234 -3.74 7.88 -6.57
N LEU A 235 -2.77 7.62 -5.70
CA LEU A 235 -1.52 6.97 -6.04
C LEU A 235 -1.52 5.54 -5.48
N PHE A 236 -1.26 4.55 -6.32
CA PHE A 236 -1.01 3.18 -5.91
C PHE A 236 0.50 2.98 -5.73
N VAL A 237 0.87 2.46 -4.56
CA VAL A 237 2.26 2.25 -4.14
C VAL A 237 2.49 0.76 -3.91
N ASP A 238 3.42 0.19 -4.66
CA ASP A 238 3.84 -1.20 -4.58
C ASP A 238 5.16 -1.31 -3.81
N LEU A 239 5.04 -1.86 -2.59
CA LEU A 239 6.13 -2.01 -1.63
C LEU A 239 6.65 -3.44 -1.55
N LYS A 240 6.26 -4.34 -2.47
CA LYS A 240 6.86 -5.68 -2.50
C LYS A 240 8.35 -5.58 -2.83
N GLN A 241 9.13 -6.47 -2.21
CA GLN A 241 10.59 -6.47 -2.32
C GLN A 241 11.08 -6.80 -3.73
N ASN A 242 10.29 -7.55 -4.50
CA ASN A 242 10.60 -7.96 -5.87
C ASN A 242 10.05 -7.01 -6.94
N THR A 243 9.38 -5.92 -6.56
CA THR A 243 8.89 -4.91 -7.50
C THR A 243 10.05 -4.02 -7.93
N LEU A 244 10.20 -3.81 -9.24
CA LEU A 244 11.20 -2.90 -9.80
C LEU A 244 10.94 -1.46 -9.35
N GLU A 245 12.01 -0.69 -9.17
CA GLU A 245 11.95 0.62 -8.54
C GLU A 245 11.07 1.60 -9.33
N GLU A 246 11.17 1.58 -10.65
CA GLU A 246 10.36 2.32 -11.62
C GLU A 246 8.88 1.95 -11.58
N GLU A 247 8.54 0.70 -11.24
CA GLU A 247 7.17 0.19 -11.24
C GLU A 247 6.43 0.40 -9.90
N ARG A 248 7.11 0.93 -8.86
CA ARG A 248 6.53 1.08 -7.52
C ARG A 248 5.37 2.05 -7.46
N LEU A 249 5.37 3.09 -8.30
CA LEU A 249 4.40 4.19 -8.23
C LEU A 249 3.51 4.16 -9.46
N LYS A 250 2.25 3.75 -9.30
CA LYS A 250 1.29 3.63 -10.39
C LYS A 250 0.10 4.54 -10.16
N ILE A 251 -0.33 5.23 -11.21
CA ILE A 251 -1.61 5.96 -11.22
C ILE A 251 -2.65 5.10 -11.94
N ASP A 252 -3.90 5.17 -11.49
CA ASP A 252 -5.05 4.63 -12.23
C ASP A 252 -4.92 3.16 -12.68
N ILE A 253 -4.60 2.26 -11.75
CA ILE A 253 -4.39 0.83 -12.03
C ILE A 253 -5.61 0.08 -12.64
N PHE A 254 -6.78 0.73 -12.74
CA PHE A 254 -7.98 0.17 -13.36
C PHE A 254 -8.20 0.63 -14.81
N ASN A 255 -7.38 1.56 -15.30
CA ASN A 255 -7.49 2.09 -16.66
C ASN A 255 -6.43 1.48 -17.56
N GLU A 256 -6.89 0.64 -18.48
CA GLU A 256 -6.08 -0.16 -19.39
C GLU A 256 -5.31 0.70 -20.42
N GLN A 257 -5.72 1.96 -20.64
CA GLN A 257 -5.09 2.85 -21.63
C GLN A 257 -3.87 3.61 -21.09
N ASN A 258 -3.76 3.80 -19.77
CA ASN A 258 -2.75 4.69 -19.16
C ASN A 258 -1.35 4.08 -19.01
N GLN A 259 -1.12 2.84 -19.47
CA GLN A 259 0.13 2.11 -19.18
C GLN A 259 0.96 1.72 -20.42
N LYS A 260 0.62 2.23 -21.62
CA LYS A 260 1.41 2.03 -22.85
C LYS A 260 2.49 3.09 -23.11
N VAL A 261 2.64 4.11 -22.26
CA VAL A 261 3.47 5.30 -22.57
C VAL A 261 4.91 5.21 -22.00
N GLU A 262 5.22 4.30 -21.08
CA GLU A 262 6.56 4.27 -20.45
C GLU A 262 7.57 3.29 -21.11
N SER A 263 7.24 2.68 -22.26
CA SER A 263 8.12 1.71 -22.94
C SER A 263 8.35 2.00 -24.42
N SER A 264 8.74 3.24 -24.76
CA SER A 264 9.46 3.52 -26.00
C SER A 264 10.07 4.91 -25.96
N ASP A 265 11.28 5.04 -25.42
CA ASP A 265 12.24 6.08 -25.82
C ASP A 265 13.66 5.56 -25.58
N VAL A 266 14.04 4.58 -26.42
CA VAL A 266 15.45 4.30 -26.69
C VAL A 266 15.83 5.13 -27.90
N MET A 267 16.74 6.08 -27.66
CA MET A 267 17.31 7.02 -28.62
C MET A 267 17.78 6.33 -29.92
N ILE A 268 17.34 6.85 -31.06
CA ILE A 268 18.15 6.84 -32.30
C ILE A 268 18.22 8.29 -32.78
N GLY A 269 19.45 8.80 -32.86
CA GLY A 269 19.74 10.23 -32.95
C GLY A 269 19.37 10.93 -34.25
N GLY A 270 19.57 12.24 -34.24
CA GLY A 270 19.56 13.06 -35.44
C GLY A 270 18.92 14.43 -35.26
N SER A 271 19.79 15.41 -35.05
CA SER A 271 19.65 16.80 -35.47
C SER A 271 18.79 17.77 -34.66
N MET A 272 19.38 18.96 -34.55
CA MET A 272 19.01 20.15 -33.83
C MET A 272 18.04 20.98 -34.68
N THR A 273 16.88 21.36 -34.14
CA THR A 273 16.08 22.46 -34.66
C THR A 273 15.52 23.29 -33.52
N GLN A 274 15.99 24.54 -33.45
CA GLN A 274 15.43 25.61 -32.64
C GLN A 274 14.01 25.93 -33.12
N TYR A 275 13.04 25.98 -32.21
CA TYR A 275 11.81 26.75 -32.41
C TYR A 275 11.50 27.55 -31.16
N LYS A 276 11.16 28.82 -31.44
CA LYS A 276 11.00 29.94 -30.52
C LYS A 276 9.73 29.80 -29.68
N ASP A 277 9.80 30.34 -28.47
CA ASP A 277 8.64 30.76 -27.68
C ASP A 277 7.75 31.71 -28.48
N ASP A 278 6.43 31.53 -28.37
CA ASP A 278 5.46 32.63 -28.31
C ASP A 278 4.15 32.10 -27.70
N GLU A 279 3.85 32.65 -26.51
CA GLU A 279 2.53 32.96 -25.94
C GLU A 279 1.39 31.91 -25.94
N ILE A 280 1.04 31.39 -24.74
CA ILE A 280 -0.29 31.57 -24.13
C ILE A 280 -0.11 31.76 -22.61
N ASN A 281 0.06 33.01 -22.22
CA ASN A 281 -0.27 33.49 -20.88
C ASN A 281 -1.80 33.60 -20.77
N ASN A 282 -2.41 32.73 -19.98
CA ASN A 282 -3.58 33.04 -19.14
C ASN A 282 -4.01 31.78 -18.41
N PHE A 283 -3.73 31.70 -17.10
CA PHE A 283 -4.69 31.24 -16.08
C PHE A 283 -4.01 31.34 -14.70
N ASP A 284 -3.87 32.58 -14.23
CA ASP A 284 -3.71 32.88 -12.82
C ASP A 284 -5.08 32.85 -12.15
N HIS A 285 -5.41 31.75 -11.46
CA HIS A 285 -6.10 31.75 -10.17
C HIS A 285 -6.27 30.31 -9.65
N PHE A 286 -5.24 29.82 -8.97
CA PHE A 286 -5.41 28.74 -8.00
C PHE A 286 -4.47 29.00 -6.82
N GLU A 287 -5.04 29.48 -5.71
CA GLU A 287 -4.35 29.82 -4.45
C GLU A 287 -3.80 28.59 -3.71
N GLY A 288 -2.96 27.79 -4.37
CA GLY A 288 -2.35 26.59 -3.81
C GLY A 288 -0.89 26.37 -4.19
N ARG A 289 -0.29 27.25 -5.00
CA ARG A 289 1.13 27.13 -5.40
C ARG A 289 2.10 27.65 -4.34
N HIS A 290 1.76 28.71 -3.61
CA HIS A 290 2.67 29.33 -2.64
C HIS A 290 3.03 28.43 -1.45
N THR A 291 2.19 27.48 -1.07
CA THR A 291 2.49 26.56 0.05
C THR A 291 3.42 25.41 -0.35
N ILE A 292 3.50 25.07 -1.64
CA ILE A 292 4.36 23.98 -2.14
C ILE A 292 5.76 24.48 -2.50
N GLU A 293 5.89 25.71 -3.02
CA GLU A 293 7.19 26.32 -3.26
C GLU A 293 7.98 26.48 -1.96
N HIS A 294 7.34 26.96 -0.89
CA HIS A 294 8.03 27.16 0.39
C HIS A 294 8.49 25.85 1.07
N LEU A 295 7.89 24.71 0.73
CA LEU A 295 8.30 23.37 1.19
C LEU A 295 9.37 22.72 0.28
N LEU A 296 9.63 23.28 -0.90
CA LEU A 296 10.51 22.71 -1.93
C LEU A 296 11.66 23.63 -2.37
N SER A 297 11.64 24.93 -2.02
CA SER A 297 12.69 25.90 -2.31
C SER A 297 13.58 26.07 -1.08
N GLY A 298 14.60 25.21 -1.00
CA GLY A 298 15.87 25.66 -0.45
C GLY A 298 16.51 26.52 -1.52
N ASP A 299 16.47 27.84 -1.37
CA ASP A 299 17.43 28.72 -2.02
C ASP A 299 17.90 29.79 -1.03
N VAL A 300 19.22 29.86 -0.94
CA VAL A 300 20.03 30.63 -0.04
C VAL A 300 20.52 31.84 -0.81
N SER A 301 20.03 33.03 -0.46
CA SER A 301 20.82 34.25 -0.63
C SER A 301 20.29 35.36 0.26
N GLU A 302 21.18 35.85 1.11
CA GLU A 302 21.10 37.12 1.84
C GLU A 302 20.11 37.19 3.02
N PHE A 303 20.39 36.42 4.08
CA PHE A 303 20.25 36.94 5.45
C PHE A 303 21.41 36.46 6.32
N VAL A 304 21.89 37.42 7.11
CA VAL A 304 23.13 37.50 7.88
C VAL A 304 23.36 36.32 8.83
N GLU A 305 24.62 35.89 8.91
CA GLU A 305 25.19 34.96 9.89
C GLU A 305 24.64 35.15 11.31
N THR A 306 23.86 34.17 11.79
CA THR A 306 24.04 33.61 13.13
C THR A 306 23.75 32.11 13.07
N LYS A 307 24.80 31.28 13.16
CA LYS A 307 24.67 29.83 13.32
C LYS A 307 24.09 29.53 14.70
N GLU A 308 22.79 29.35 14.82
CA GLU A 308 22.24 28.65 15.97
C GLU A 308 22.42 27.14 15.76
N LYS A 309 23.42 26.58 16.45
CA LYS A 309 23.67 25.14 16.54
C LYS A 309 22.39 24.47 17.09
N MET A 310 21.72 23.65 16.28
CA MET A 310 20.63 22.80 16.77
C MET A 310 21.18 21.89 17.88
N PRO A 311 20.65 21.98 19.11
CA PRO A 311 21.18 21.22 20.23
C PRO A 311 20.82 19.74 20.12
N SER A 312 21.79 18.87 20.38
CA SER A 312 21.65 17.42 20.37
C SER A 312 21.70 16.85 21.79
N CYS A 313 21.02 15.73 22.02
CA CYS A 313 21.21 14.96 23.24
C CYS A 313 22.51 14.16 23.15
N ASP A 314 23.44 14.39 24.07
CA ASP A 314 24.73 13.69 24.08
C ASP A 314 24.60 12.18 24.35
N GLU A 315 23.53 11.75 25.02
CA GLU A 315 23.29 10.35 25.38
C GLU A 315 22.65 9.53 24.25
N CYS A 316 21.66 10.09 23.53
CA CYS A 316 20.92 9.35 22.51
C CYS A 316 21.07 9.90 21.08
N GLY A 317 21.77 11.02 20.90
CA GLY A 317 22.05 11.64 19.60
C GLY A 317 20.87 12.34 18.92
N LEU A 318 19.69 12.41 19.56
CA LEU A 318 18.53 13.11 18.99
C LEU A 318 18.74 14.62 18.92
N MET A 319 18.38 15.23 17.79
CA MET A 319 18.49 16.68 17.53
C MET A 319 17.18 17.38 17.86
N PHE A 320 17.26 18.57 18.45
CA PHE A 320 16.09 19.35 18.84
C PHE A 320 16.12 20.74 18.22
N GLU A 321 14.92 21.28 17.98
CA GLU A 321 14.73 22.61 17.40
C GLU A 321 15.22 23.72 18.33
N ASN A 322 15.18 23.50 19.66
CA ASN A 322 15.64 24.44 20.67
C ASN A 322 16.08 23.71 21.96
N LEU A 323 16.79 24.43 22.84
CA LEU A 323 17.30 23.89 24.12
C LEU A 323 16.18 23.46 25.08
N SER A 324 14.99 24.06 25.00
CA SER A 324 13.86 23.70 25.88
C SER A 324 13.32 22.32 25.55
N ASP A 325 13.27 21.96 24.27
CA ASP A 325 12.82 20.64 23.83
C ASP A 325 13.89 19.58 24.11
N LEU A 326 15.18 19.91 23.96
CA LEU A 326 16.26 19.04 24.43
C LEU A 326 16.16 18.81 25.95
N MET A 327 15.99 19.85 26.75
CA MET A 327 15.86 19.72 28.21
C MET A 327 14.65 18.87 28.61
N ARG A 328 13.52 19.02 27.92
CA ARG A 328 12.31 18.22 28.16
C ARG A 328 12.54 16.75 27.83
N HIS A 329 13.25 16.48 26.74
CA HIS A 329 13.66 15.14 26.37
C HIS A 329 14.60 14.53 27.43
N VAL A 330 15.70 15.20 27.79
CA VAL A 330 16.66 14.72 28.80
C VAL A 330 15.99 14.44 30.14
N LYS A 331 15.03 15.29 30.55
CA LYS A 331 14.33 15.19 31.84
C LYS A 331 13.15 14.22 31.86
N ARG A 332 12.63 13.76 30.73
CA ARG A 332 11.40 12.92 30.76
C ARG A 332 11.52 11.65 29.95
N TRP A 333 12.13 11.73 28.77
CA TRP A 333 11.99 10.72 27.73
C TRP A 333 13.30 10.27 27.09
N CYS A 334 14.46 10.65 27.62
CA CYS A 334 15.73 10.12 27.13
C CYS A 334 15.84 8.63 27.52
N PRO A 335 15.86 7.70 26.54
CA PRO A 335 15.81 6.26 26.80
C PRO A 335 17.02 5.75 27.59
N GLU A 336 18.16 6.43 27.37
CA GLU A 336 19.51 6.12 27.89
C GLU A 336 19.83 6.85 29.21
N ASN A 337 18.98 7.81 29.64
CA ASN A 337 19.21 8.56 30.88
C ASN A 337 18.76 7.75 32.11
N ASN A 338 19.64 6.86 32.58
CA ASN A 338 19.38 5.88 33.63
C ASN A 338 19.09 6.49 35.02
N ASP A 339 19.41 7.76 35.27
CA ASP A 339 19.24 8.38 36.59
C ASP A 339 17.78 8.71 36.96
N MET A 340 16.89 8.92 35.97
CA MET A 340 15.48 9.21 36.24
C MET A 340 14.58 7.99 36.29
N LYS A 341 14.94 6.88 35.63
CA LYS A 341 14.28 5.57 35.82
C LYS A 341 14.44 5.07 37.25
N ARG A 342 15.53 5.42 37.95
CA ARG A 342 15.73 5.10 39.38
C ARG A 342 14.89 5.94 40.32
N LYS A 343 14.68 7.24 40.06
CA LYS A 343 13.86 8.12 40.92
C LYS A 343 12.35 7.87 40.78
N PHE A 344 11.87 7.56 39.57
CA PHE A 344 10.44 7.28 39.37
C PHE A 344 9.98 5.96 40.00
N ASN A 345 10.89 4.98 40.12
CA ASN A 345 10.61 3.71 40.80
C ASN A 345 10.70 3.82 42.33
N ALA A 346 11.45 4.78 42.87
CA ALA A 346 11.57 4.98 44.32
C ALA A 346 10.38 5.73 44.95
N GLU A 347 9.67 6.58 44.19
CA GLU A 347 8.51 7.34 44.70
C GLU A 347 7.20 6.54 44.71
N HIS A 348 7.17 5.35 44.10
CA HIS A 348 5.97 4.50 44.02
C HIS A 348 5.89 3.38 45.08
N ASP A 349 6.95 3.15 45.86
CA ASP A 349 7.01 2.12 46.90
C ASP A 349 6.61 2.64 48.31
N ASP A 350 6.33 3.94 48.48
CA ASP A 350 6.00 4.56 49.77
C ASP A 350 4.50 4.97 49.92
N ILE A 351 3.58 4.06 49.55
CA ILE A 351 2.17 4.18 49.97
C ILE A 351 1.90 3.14 51.07
N PRO A 352 1.76 3.52 52.35
CA PRO A 352 1.45 2.57 53.40
C PRO A 352 0.02 2.06 53.23
N SER A 353 -0.11 0.74 53.16
CA SER A 353 -1.38 0.02 53.25
C SER A 353 -2.11 0.43 54.53
N LYS A 354 -3.28 1.06 54.41
CA LYS A 354 -4.20 1.25 55.54
C LYS A 354 -5.40 0.33 55.39
N LYS A 355 -5.52 -0.52 56.43
CA LYS A 355 -6.73 -1.20 56.89
C LYS A 355 -7.86 -0.22 57.16
#